data_AF-A0A359E8F9-F1
#
_entry.id   AF-A0A359E8F9-F1
#
_cell.length_a   1.000
_cell.length_b   1.000
_cell.length_c   1.000
_cell.angle_alpha   90.00
_cell.angle_beta   90.00
_cell.angle_gamma   90.00
#
_symmetry.space_group_name_H-M   'P 1'
#
loop_
_entity.id
_entity.type
_entity.pdbx_description
1 polymer ?
#
loop_
_entity_poly.entity_id
_entity_poly.type
_entity_poly.pdbx_seq_one_letter_code
_entity_poly.pdbx_strand_id
1 'polypeptide(L)'
;KRYFIQTSLDDNSEPFFSEIQSDGNIRYRINKPGILKAGLAYEVNQFAVSLSAEYTNYRNMKYNLLADRDDRAPFLDIWRDKQSVTNNLLKENYDDVLDIHAGTEVHITNKTTLRAGYAFLPERNVREPGNVNQLSAGISHMILSNLRFDINGQYYQKQKKRTLYEYTDFENEAQTSAFNSRV
;
A
#
# COMPACT_ATOMS: atom_id res chain seq x y z
N LYS A 1 -15.50 -31.03 -5.60
CA LYS A 1 -16.32 -29.82 -5.96
C LYS A 1 -15.42 -28.83 -6.70
N ARG A 2 -15.94 -27.99 -7.61
CA ARG A 2 -15.12 -26.96 -8.26
C ARG A 2 -15.15 -25.68 -7.42
N TYR A 3 -13.97 -25.19 -7.06
CA TYR A 3 -13.83 -23.92 -6.33
C TYR A 3 -13.10 -22.92 -7.22
N PHE A 4 -13.65 -21.72 -7.29
CA PHE A 4 -13.05 -20.57 -7.96
C PHE A 4 -12.49 -19.67 -6.87
N ILE A 5 -11.16 -19.53 -6.84
CA ILE A 5 -10.52 -18.51 -6.01
C ILE A 5 -10.27 -17.32 -6.92
N GLN A 6 -11.02 -16.25 -6.67
CA GLN A 6 -10.78 -14.95 -7.27
C GLN A 6 -9.92 -14.14 -6.31
N THR A 7 -8.72 -13.79 -6.73
CA THR A 7 -7.86 -12.88 -5.97
C THR A 7 -7.86 -11.54 -6.69
N SER A 8 -8.37 -10.52 -6.00
CA SER A 8 -8.34 -9.14 -6.47
C SER A 8 -7.25 -8.41 -5.70
N LEU A 9 -6.38 -7.67 -6.40
CA LEU A 9 -5.39 -6.78 -5.80
C LEU A 9 -5.88 -5.33 -5.92
N ASP A 10 -5.44 -4.47 -5.00
CA ASP A 10 -5.87 -3.05 -4.93
C ASP A 10 -5.30 -2.18 -6.08
N ASP A 11 -4.64 -2.79 -7.06
CA ASP A 11 -3.93 -2.14 -8.18
C ASP A 11 -4.75 -2.10 -9.48
N ASN A 12 -6.02 -2.53 -9.47
CA ASN A 12 -6.86 -2.70 -10.66
C ASN A 12 -6.28 -3.69 -11.69
N SER A 13 -5.33 -4.56 -11.31
CA SER A 13 -4.92 -5.67 -12.16
C SER A 13 -6.12 -6.59 -12.45
N GLU A 14 -6.08 -7.27 -13.60
CA GLU A 14 -7.08 -8.29 -13.89
C GLU A 14 -7.04 -9.34 -12.77
N PRO A 15 -8.18 -9.60 -12.11
CA PRO A 15 -8.23 -10.61 -11.08
C PRO A 15 -7.85 -11.94 -11.71
N PHE A 16 -6.85 -12.61 -11.15
CA PHE A 16 -6.48 -13.92 -11.65
C PHE A 16 -7.42 -14.97 -11.06
N PHE A 17 -7.92 -15.83 -11.94
CA PHE A 17 -8.81 -16.92 -11.61
C PHE A 17 -7.99 -18.21 -11.61
N SER A 18 -8.00 -18.94 -10.49
CA SER A 18 -7.54 -20.32 -10.49
C SER A 18 -8.73 -21.25 -10.36
N GLU A 19 -9.00 -22.06 -11.39
CA GLU A 19 -9.94 -23.17 -11.31
C GLU A 19 -9.24 -24.34 -10.62
N ILE A 20 -9.88 -24.88 -9.58
CA ILE A 20 -9.33 -25.96 -8.78
C ILE A 20 -10.39 -27.05 -8.63
N GLN A 21 -10.06 -28.25 -9.10
CA GLN A 21 -10.70 -29.47 -8.63
C GLN A 21 -10.04 -29.87 -7.32
N SER A 22 -10.73 -29.64 -6.20
CA SER A 22 -10.32 -30.11 -4.88
C SER A 22 -11.55 -30.62 -4.15
N ASP A 23 -11.41 -31.79 -3.52
CA ASP A 23 -12.42 -32.33 -2.60
C ASP A 23 -12.10 -31.95 -1.14
N GLY A 24 -11.06 -31.14 -0.91
CA GLY A 24 -10.65 -30.63 0.40
C GLY A 24 -10.73 -29.11 0.52
N ASN A 25 -10.95 -28.63 1.76
CA ASN A 25 -10.87 -27.22 2.12
C ASN A 25 -9.41 -26.77 2.18
N ILE A 26 -9.05 -25.73 1.43
CA ILE A 26 -7.70 -25.16 1.46
C ILE A 26 -7.69 -23.98 2.40
N ARG A 27 -6.81 -24.03 3.41
CA ARG A 27 -6.58 -22.92 4.33
C ARG A 27 -5.21 -22.31 4.03
N TYR A 28 -5.10 -20.99 4.10
CA TYR A 28 -3.84 -20.28 3.93
C TYR A 28 -3.76 -19.09 4.87
N ARG A 29 -2.55 -18.58 5.07
CA ARG A 29 -2.26 -17.37 5.83
C ARG A 29 -1.30 -16.51 5.04
N ILE A 30 -1.57 -15.21 5.01
CA ILE A 30 -0.61 -14.22 4.51
C ILE A 30 -0.01 -13.52 5.73
N ASN A 31 1.31 -13.56 5.84
CA ASN A 31 2.02 -12.77 6.84
C ASN A 31 2.01 -11.31 6.39
N LYS A 32 1.45 -10.42 7.21
CA LYS A 32 1.48 -8.97 6.99
C LYS A 32 2.93 -8.46 7.02
N PRO A 33 3.23 -7.38 6.28
CA PRO A 33 4.55 -6.78 6.34
C PRO A 33 4.88 -6.26 7.74
N GLY A 34 6.17 -6.22 8.06
CA GLY A 34 6.64 -5.58 9.29
C GLY A 34 6.60 -4.06 9.13
N ILE A 35 6.16 -3.35 10.17
CA ILE A 35 6.00 -1.89 10.13
C ILE A 35 6.76 -1.27 11.31
N LEU A 36 7.59 -0.28 11.02
CA LEU A 36 8.28 0.56 12.00
C LEU A 36 7.83 2.00 11.84
N LYS A 37 7.35 2.63 12.92
CA LYS A 37 6.90 4.02 12.93
C LYS A 37 7.74 4.83 13.91
N ALA A 38 8.18 6.01 13.47
CA ALA A 38 8.87 6.97 14.32
C ALA A 38 8.30 8.37 14.07
N GLY A 39 8.25 9.21 15.11
CA GLY A 39 7.70 10.55 14.99
C GLY A 39 8.20 11.48 16.07
N LEU A 40 8.19 12.76 15.74
CA LEU A 40 8.65 13.88 16.55
C LEU A 40 7.58 14.97 16.46
N ALA A 41 7.29 15.61 17.57
CA ALA A 41 6.45 16.80 17.60
C ALA A 41 7.11 17.86 18.49
N TYR A 42 6.99 19.11 18.10
CA TYR A 42 7.49 20.25 18.85
C TYR A 42 6.43 21.34 18.87
N GLU A 43 6.16 21.87 20.06
CA GLU A 43 5.18 22.93 20.27
C GLU A 43 5.88 24.16 20.87
N VAL A 44 5.57 25.33 20.32
CA VAL A 44 6.01 26.62 20.82
C VAL A 44 4.86 27.62 20.72
N ASN A 45 4.42 28.12 21.87
CA ASN A 45 3.30 29.04 21.99
C ASN A 45 2.04 28.47 21.29
N GLN A 46 1.54 29.18 20.29
CA GLN A 46 0.35 28.82 19.53
C GLN A 46 0.63 27.90 18.33
N PHE A 47 1.89 27.49 18.11
CA PHE A 47 2.28 26.69 16.95
C PHE A 47 2.79 25.32 17.39
N ALA A 48 2.38 24.26 16.70
CA ALA A 48 3.02 22.96 16.79
C ALA A 48 3.42 22.46 15.40
N VAL A 49 4.53 21.76 15.32
CA VAL A 49 4.99 21.08 14.11
C VAL A 49 5.23 19.61 14.42
N SER A 50 4.94 18.75 13.45
CA SER A 50 5.16 17.31 13.57
C SER A 50 5.81 16.75 12.31
N LEU A 51 6.65 15.75 12.52
CA LEU A 51 7.25 14.95 11.45
C LEU A 51 7.18 13.49 11.88
N SER A 52 6.69 12.62 11.01
CA SER A 52 6.72 11.17 11.23
C SER A 52 7.15 10.44 9.96
N ALA A 53 7.70 9.26 10.17
CA ALA A 53 8.06 8.34 9.12
C ALA A 53 7.58 6.92 9.46
N GLU A 54 7.12 6.20 8.45
CA GLU A 54 6.66 4.82 8.54
C GLU A 54 7.41 3.98 7.51
N TYR A 55 8.27 3.10 8.00
CA TYR A 55 8.97 2.12 7.18
C TYR A 55 8.19 0.81 7.18
N THR A 56 7.82 0.33 5.99
CA THR A 56 7.10 -0.93 5.82
C THR A 56 7.94 -1.89 4.99
N ASN A 57 8.28 -3.05 5.57
CA ASN A 57 9.03 -4.11 4.90
C ASN A 57 8.07 -5.11 4.24
N TYR A 58 7.83 -4.92 2.95
CA TYR A 58 6.96 -5.79 2.16
C TYR A 58 7.66 -7.09 1.74
N ARG A 59 8.99 -7.12 1.73
CA ARG A 59 9.78 -8.32 1.38
C ARG A 59 9.58 -9.48 2.37
N ASN A 60 9.09 -9.18 3.57
CA ASN A 60 8.75 -10.17 4.59
C ASN A 60 7.32 -10.75 4.44
N MET A 61 6.52 -10.27 3.48
CA MET A 61 5.23 -10.89 3.18
C MET A 61 5.42 -12.31 2.68
N LYS A 62 4.67 -13.24 3.27
CA LYS A 62 4.71 -14.66 2.90
C LYS A 62 3.32 -15.24 2.87
N TYR A 63 2.98 -15.86 1.76
CA TYR A 63 1.89 -16.80 1.61
C TYR A 63 2.33 -18.15 2.21
N ASN A 64 1.55 -18.62 3.19
CA ASN A 64 1.75 -19.90 3.86
C ASN A 64 0.48 -20.73 3.73
N LEU A 65 0.58 -21.84 3.01
CA LEU A 65 -0.47 -22.83 2.94
C LEU A 65 -0.57 -23.58 4.27
N LEU A 66 -1.78 -23.64 4.83
CA LEU A 66 -2.08 -24.43 6.00
C LEU A 66 -2.75 -25.72 5.50
N ALA A 67 -1.95 -26.75 5.26
CA ALA A 67 -2.48 -28.07 4.97
C ALA A 67 -3.22 -28.59 6.21
N ASP A 68 -4.52 -28.89 6.08
CA ASP A 68 -5.16 -29.76 7.05
C ASP A 68 -4.57 -31.16 6.91
N ARG A 69 -4.30 -31.77 8.06
CA ARG A 69 -3.56 -33.01 8.35
C ARG A 69 -4.04 -34.30 7.66
N ASP A 70 -4.67 -34.23 6.50
CA ASP A 70 -4.90 -35.42 5.67
C ASP A 70 -3.78 -35.52 4.64
N ASP A 71 -2.63 -35.96 5.15
CA ASP A 71 -1.30 -36.01 4.52
C ASP A 71 -1.22 -37.00 3.32
N ARG A 72 -2.35 -37.36 2.71
CA ARG A 72 -2.51 -38.41 1.71
C ARG A 72 -2.95 -37.92 0.32
N ALA A 73 -3.08 -36.61 0.12
CA ALA A 73 -3.43 -36.08 -1.19
C ALA A 73 -2.14 -35.88 -2.05
N PRO A 74 -1.96 -36.59 -3.18
CA PRO A 74 -0.86 -36.35 -4.13
C PRO A 74 -0.87 -34.93 -4.74
N PHE A 75 -1.89 -34.13 -4.42
CA PHE A 75 -2.02 -32.73 -4.81
C PHE A 75 -1.18 -31.78 -3.94
N LEU A 76 -0.65 -32.20 -2.78
CA LEU A 76 0.06 -31.33 -1.85
C LEU A 76 1.32 -30.70 -2.44
N ASP A 77 2.03 -31.43 -3.30
CA ASP A 77 3.25 -30.94 -3.97
C ASP A 77 2.94 -29.81 -4.95
N ILE A 78 1.86 -29.93 -5.74
CA ILE A 78 1.37 -28.86 -6.63
C ILE A 78 1.05 -27.59 -5.83
N TRP A 79 0.51 -27.73 -4.62
CA TRP A 79 0.20 -26.59 -3.76
C TRP A 79 1.42 -25.94 -3.11
N ARG A 80 2.45 -26.73 -2.79
CA ARG A 80 3.73 -26.23 -2.28
C ARG A 80 4.50 -25.47 -3.36
N ASP A 81 4.49 -25.96 -4.60
CA ASP A 81 5.08 -25.27 -5.74
C ASP A 81 4.38 -23.92 -5.99
N LYS A 82 3.04 -23.91 -5.95
CA LYS A 82 2.26 -22.67 -6.03
C LYS A 82 2.60 -21.68 -4.91
N GLN A 83 2.76 -22.14 -3.67
CA GLN A 83 3.18 -21.28 -2.57
C GLN A 83 4.55 -20.64 -2.83
N SER A 84 5.53 -21.41 -3.33
CA SER A 84 6.86 -20.88 -3.65
C SER A 84 6.79 -19.83 -4.77
N VAL A 85 6.04 -20.10 -5.84
CA VAL A 85 5.83 -19.16 -6.94
C VAL A 85 5.15 -17.89 -6.45
N THR A 86 4.08 -17.99 -5.66
CA THR A 86 3.39 -16.83 -5.09
C THR A 86 4.30 -16.01 -4.19
N ASN A 87 5.13 -16.65 -3.36
CA ASN A 87 6.08 -15.94 -2.50
C ASN A 87 7.16 -15.19 -3.30
N ASN A 88 7.65 -15.78 -4.40
CA ASN A 88 8.60 -15.11 -5.29
C ASN A 88 7.94 -13.90 -5.98
N LEU A 89 6.71 -14.04 -6.47
CA LEU A 89 5.97 -12.93 -7.06
C LEU A 89 5.73 -11.80 -6.07
N LEU A 90 5.38 -12.10 -4.81
CA LEU A 90 5.23 -11.08 -3.77
C LEU A 90 6.56 -10.35 -3.50
N LYS A 91 7.68 -11.07 -3.48
CA LYS A 91 9.01 -10.48 -3.25
C LYS A 91 9.51 -9.65 -4.43
N GLU A 92 9.19 -10.04 -5.66
CA GLU A 92 9.59 -9.32 -6.87
C GLU A 92 8.73 -8.08 -7.13
N ASN A 93 7.46 -8.13 -6.74
CA ASN A 93 6.51 -7.06 -7.05
C ASN A 93 6.45 -5.99 -5.96
N TYR A 94 6.84 -6.28 -4.72
CA TYR A 94 6.73 -5.33 -3.62
C TYR A 94 8.08 -4.97 -3.01
N ASP A 95 8.37 -3.67 -2.97
CA ASP A 95 9.54 -3.12 -2.32
C ASP A 95 9.22 -2.55 -0.94
N ASP A 96 10.27 -2.39 -0.13
CA ASP A 96 10.14 -1.70 1.14
C ASP A 96 9.90 -0.20 0.88
N VAL A 97 8.99 0.40 1.63
CA VAL A 97 8.60 1.81 1.46
C VAL A 97 8.82 2.60 2.74
N LEU A 98 9.09 3.90 2.58
CA LEU A 98 9.20 4.86 3.66
C LEU A 98 8.20 6.00 3.42
N ASP A 99 7.09 5.94 4.12
CA ASP A 99 6.10 7.00 4.13
C ASP A 99 6.57 8.13 5.04
N ILE A 100 6.43 9.38 4.60
CA ILE A 100 6.83 10.56 5.37
C ILE A 100 5.63 11.48 5.52
N HIS A 101 5.34 11.91 6.74
CA HIS A 101 4.27 12.83 7.05
C HIS A 101 4.83 14.04 7.79
N ALA A 102 4.46 15.24 7.34
CA ALA A 102 4.74 16.49 8.03
C ALA A 102 3.43 17.21 8.33
N GLY A 103 3.33 17.79 9.53
CA GLY A 103 2.14 18.47 9.99
C GLY A 103 2.48 19.77 10.70
N THR A 104 1.55 20.71 10.64
CA THR A 104 1.59 21.96 11.40
C THR A 104 0.21 22.21 12.01
N GLU A 105 0.21 22.68 13.24
CA GLU A 105 -0.98 23.06 13.99
C GLU A 105 -0.83 24.50 14.48
N VAL A 106 -1.91 25.29 14.40
CA VAL A 106 -1.96 26.66 14.88
C VAL A 106 -3.19 26.88 15.74
N HIS A 107 -2.98 27.23 17.01
CA HIS A 107 -4.01 27.68 17.94
C HIS A 107 -4.35 29.13 17.67
N ILE A 108 -5.37 29.38 16.84
CA ILE A 108 -5.85 30.73 16.54
C ILE A 108 -6.46 31.38 17.79
N THR A 109 -7.15 30.57 18.59
CA THR A 109 -7.67 30.94 19.90
C THR A 109 -7.59 29.74 20.85
N ASN A 110 -7.91 29.92 22.13
CA ASN A 110 -8.03 28.82 23.09
C ASN A 110 -9.13 27.80 22.72
N LYS A 111 -9.97 28.09 21.72
CA LYS A 111 -11.06 27.24 21.26
C LYS A 111 -10.89 26.78 19.82
N THR A 112 -10.08 27.45 19.02
CA THR A 112 -9.96 27.21 17.58
C THR A 112 -8.55 26.81 17.22
N THR A 113 -8.42 25.66 16.59
CA THR A 113 -7.14 25.13 16.11
C THR A 113 -7.25 24.85 14.61
N LEU A 114 -6.30 25.33 13.83
CA LEU A 114 -6.12 24.98 12.43
C LEU A 114 -5.01 23.95 12.28
N ARG A 115 -5.17 23.03 11.34
CA ARG A 115 -4.18 22.01 11.00
C ARG A 115 -3.95 21.99 9.51
N ALA A 116 -2.71 21.82 9.12
CA ALA A 116 -2.31 21.51 7.75
C ALA A 116 -1.27 20.40 7.78
N GLY A 117 -1.24 19.58 6.75
CA GLY A 117 -0.26 18.50 6.67
C GLY A 117 -0.02 18.04 5.25
N TYR A 118 1.15 17.46 5.04
CA TYR A 118 1.58 16.86 3.80
C TYR A 118 2.09 15.45 4.06
N ALA A 119 1.77 14.51 3.18
CA ALA A 119 2.38 13.18 3.19
C ALA A 119 2.94 12.83 1.81
N PHE A 120 4.11 12.22 1.82
CA PHE A 120 4.73 11.58 0.67
C PHE A 120 4.69 10.08 0.89
N LEU A 121 3.96 9.39 0.01
CA LEU A 121 3.69 7.96 0.09
C LEU A 121 4.25 7.30 -1.18
N PRO A 122 5.46 6.72 -1.13
CA PRO A 122 6.01 5.97 -2.25
C PRO A 122 5.11 4.81 -2.67
N GLU A 123 5.13 4.48 -3.96
CA GLU A 123 4.41 3.30 -4.44
C GLU A 123 5.13 2.02 -4.00
N ARG A 124 4.34 1.05 -3.53
CA ARG A 124 4.86 -0.22 -3.02
C ARG A 124 5.12 -1.23 -4.14
N ASN A 125 4.40 -1.10 -5.25
CA ASN A 125 4.50 -2.01 -6.38
C ASN A 125 5.63 -1.55 -7.34
N VAL A 126 6.67 -2.38 -7.48
CA VAL A 126 7.84 -2.10 -8.34
C VAL A 126 7.45 -2.00 -9.82
N ARG A 127 6.40 -2.73 -10.24
CA ARG A 127 5.94 -2.77 -11.64
C ARG A 127 5.02 -1.62 -12.00
N GLU A 128 4.41 -0.98 -11.01
CA GLU A 128 3.53 0.17 -11.22
C GLU A 128 4.10 1.39 -10.53
N PRO A 129 5.06 2.13 -11.12
CA PRO A 129 5.59 3.31 -10.46
C PRO A 129 4.52 4.40 -10.34
N GLY A 130 4.27 4.86 -9.11
CA GLY A 130 3.46 6.05 -8.91
C GLY A 130 3.21 6.50 -7.48
N ASN A 131 4.07 7.40 -7.01
CA ASN A 131 3.97 7.97 -5.66
C ASN A 131 2.67 8.76 -5.48
N VAL A 132 2.16 8.73 -4.26
CA VAL A 132 1.02 9.53 -3.84
C VAL A 132 1.52 10.68 -2.96
N ASN A 133 1.15 11.89 -3.36
CA ASN A 133 1.29 13.07 -2.53
C ASN A 133 -0.07 13.38 -1.92
N GLN A 134 -0.12 13.60 -0.62
CA GLN A 134 -1.34 13.93 0.09
C GLN A 134 -1.20 15.30 0.73
N LEU A 135 -2.17 16.18 0.50
CA LEU A 135 -2.33 17.42 1.23
C LEU A 135 -3.54 17.29 2.14
N SER A 136 -3.45 17.81 3.35
CA SER A 136 -4.53 17.78 4.33
C SER A 136 -4.68 19.13 5.00
N ALA A 137 -5.92 19.49 5.29
CA ALA A 137 -6.25 20.68 6.05
C ALA A 137 -7.43 20.36 6.98
N GLY A 138 -7.46 21.02 8.14
CA GLY A 138 -8.57 20.85 9.07
C GLY A 138 -8.69 21.99 10.05
N ILE A 139 -9.88 22.09 10.64
CA ILE A 139 -10.21 23.03 11.69
C ILE A 139 -10.91 22.26 12.82
N SER A 140 -10.48 22.55 14.04
CA SER A 140 -11.09 22.11 15.28
C SER A 140 -11.63 23.32 16.01
N HIS A 141 -12.88 23.26 16.46
CA HIS A 141 -13.49 24.31 17.27
C HIS A 141 -14.19 23.73 18.50
N MET A 142 -13.90 24.27 19.68
CA MET A 142 -14.58 23.96 20.92
C MET A 142 -15.87 24.78 21.03
N ILE A 143 -17.02 24.11 20.84
CA ILE A 143 -18.35 24.74 20.92
C ILE A 143 -18.74 24.94 22.40
N LEU A 144 -18.53 23.89 23.21
CA LEU A 144 -18.69 23.89 24.66
C LEU A 144 -17.41 23.32 25.28
N SER A 145 -17.19 23.52 26.58
CA SER A 145 -16.00 22.99 27.28
C SER A 145 -15.81 21.47 27.12
N ASN A 146 -16.88 20.73 26.83
CA ASN A 146 -16.92 19.30 26.60
C ASN A 146 -17.32 18.89 25.17
N LEU A 147 -17.57 19.85 24.27
CA LEU A 147 -17.99 19.56 22.89
C LEU A 147 -17.03 20.20 21.89
N ARG A 148 -16.34 19.36 21.14
CA ARG A 148 -15.44 19.75 20.05
C ARG A 148 -16.04 19.33 18.71
N PHE A 149 -15.91 20.21 17.73
CA PHE A 149 -16.27 19.97 16.34
C PHE A 149 -15.02 20.03 15.47
N ASP A 150 -14.81 18.99 14.66
CA ASP A 150 -13.65 18.83 13.80
C ASP A 150 -14.11 18.67 12.34
N ILE A 151 -13.64 19.55 11.46
CA ILE A 151 -13.75 19.39 10.00
C ILE A 151 -12.36 19.17 9.46
N ASN A 152 -12.21 18.16 8.60
CA ASN A 152 -10.97 17.89 7.90
C ASN A 152 -11.24 17.54 6.43
N GLY A 153 -10.28 17.87 5.58
CA GLY A 153 -10.30 17.58 4.15
C GLY A 153 -8.92 17.15 3.70
N GLN A 154 -8.87 16.25 2.73
CA GLN A 154 -7.63 15.70 2.20
C GLN A 154 -7.71 15.62 0.67
N TYR A 155 -6.61 15.96 0.02
CA TYR A 155 -6.46 15.88 -1.43
C TYR A 155 -5.28 14.96 -1.75
N TYR A 156 -5.49 14.03 -2.68
CA TYR A 156 -4.51 13.04 -3.07
C TYR A 156 -4.14 13.23 -4.54
N GLN A 157 -2.85 13.33 -4.82
CA GLN A 157 -2.30 13.37 -6.17
C GLN A 157 -1.44 12.12 -6.40
N LYS A 158 -1.92 11.20 -7.24
CA LYS A 158 -1.19 9.98 -7.62
C LYS A 158 -0.48 10.19 -8.95
N GLN A 159 0.85 10.10 -8.95
CA GLN A 159 1.66 10.21 -10.15
C GLN A 159 1.71 8.86 -10.88
N LYS A 160 0.69 8.48 -11.66
CA LYS A 160 0.74 7.21 -12.40
C LYS A 160 1.65 7.33 -13.63
N LYS A 161 2.66 6.46 -13.77
CA LYS A 161 3.23 6.17 -15.10
C LYS A 161 2.42 5.06 -15.75
N ARG A 162 1.91 5.28 -16.96
CA ARG A 162 1.28 4.25 -17.78
C ARG A 162 2.23 3.88 -18.90
N THR A 163 2.77 2.66 -18.87
CA THR A 163 3.42 2.08 -20.05
C THR A 163 2.31 1.59 -20.98
N LEU A 164 2.04 2.34 -22.05
CA LEU A 164 0.93 2.02 -22.97
C LEU A 164 1.30 0.88 -23.93
N TYR A 165 2.59 0.77 -24.29
CA TYR A 165 3.12 -0.28 -25.16
C TYR A 165 4.59 -0.55 -24.81
N GLU A 166 4.95 -1.82 -24.70
CA GLU A 166 6.33 -2.29 -24.63
C GLU A 166 6.54 -3.22 -25.83
N TYR A 167 7.25 -2.75 -26.85
CA TYR A 167 7.62 -3.56 -28.00
C TYR A 167 9.08 -3.98 -27.81
N THR A 168 9.34 -5.29 -27.80
CA THR A 168 10.70 -5.82 -27.91
C THR A 168 11.03 -5.89 -29.40
N ASP A 169 11.80 -4.93 -29.89
CA ASP A 169 12.35 -5.01 -31.24
C ASP A 169 13.60 -5.90 -31.17
N PHE A 170 13.57 -7.04 -31.88
CA PHE A 170 14.70 -7.98 -31.89
C PHE A 170 15.80 -7.57 -32.89
N GLU A 171 15.70 -6.40 -33.51
CA GLU A 171 16.73 -5.87 -34.41
C GLU A 171 17.16 -4.45 -34.01
N ASN A 172 18.38 -4.38 -33.45
CA ASN A 172 19.22 -3.18 -33.23
C ASN A 172 18.81 -2.15 -32.15
N GLU A 173 19.61 -2.13 -31.07
CA GLU A 173 19.85 -1.08 -30.07
C GLU A 173 18.65 -0.32 -29.47
N ALA A 174 18.39 -0.62 -28.19
CA ALA A 174 17.35 -0.03 -27.36
C ALA A 174 17.36 1.52 -27.34
N GLN A 175 16.30 2.13 -27.87
CA GLN A 175 15.93 3.51 -27.56
C GLN A 175 14.60 3.55 -26.81
N THR A 176 14.66 3.77 -25.50
CA THR A 176 13.48 3.94 -24.65
C THR A 176 12.94 5.36 -24.80
N SER A 177 11.74 5.50 -25.39
CA SER A 177 11.01 6.78 -25.39
C SER A 177 9.89 6.74 -24.36
N ALA A 178 10.11 7.38 -23.20
CA ALA A 178 9.07 7.55 -22.18
C ALA A 178 8.26 8.82 -22.47
N PHE A 179 6.95 8.68 -22.71
CA PHE A 179 6.03 9.82 -22.83
C PHE A 179 5.44 10.18 -21.46
N ASN A 180 5.67 11.41 -21.00
CA ASN A 180 5.07 11.95 -19.78
C ASN A 180 3.74 12.63 -20.12
N SER A 181 2.61 12.09 -19.62
CA SER A 181 1.37 12.86 -19.53
C SER A 181 1.05 13.18 -18.07
N ARG A 182 0.84 14.47 -17.78
CA ARG A 182 0.32 14.95 -16.49
C ARG A 182 -1.21 14.95 -16.60
N VAL A 183 -1.88 14.30 -15.65
CA VAL A 183 -3.32 14.44 -15.40
C VAL A 183 -3.49 14.92 -13.97
#